data_AF-A0A3S1GK77-F1
#
_entry.id   AF-A0A3S1GK77-F1
#
_cell.length_a   1.000
_cell.length_b   1.000
_cell.length_c   1.000
_cell.angle_alpha   90.00
_cell.angle_beta   90.00
_cell.angle_gamma   90.00
#
_symmetry.space_group_name_H-M   'P 1'
#
loop_
_entity.id
_entity.type
_entity.pdbx_description
1 polymer ?
#
loop_
_entity_poly.entity_id
_entity_poly.type
_entity_poly.pdbx_seq_one_letter_code
_entity_poly.pdbx_strand_id
1 'polypeptide(L)'
;MGIVEDGAIAARDGLIVYAGPEADMPAALGQAAEIIDCEGRWITPGLIDCHTHLVHAGNRANEFEMRLAGATYEEVTRAGGGIVSSVKALRAASKHELVAQSVPRLNALIAEGLTTIEIKSGYGLDFENERKSLRAARLLGEHHPVTI
;
A
#
# COMPACT_ATOMS: atom_id res chain seq x y z
N MET A 1 19.30 8.90 16.46
CA MET A 1 18.93 7.96 15.37
C MET A 1 19.75 6.70 15.58
N GLY A 2 19.15 5.51 15.41
CA GLY A 2 19.86 4.23 15.57
C GLY A 2 20.71 3.88 14.35
N ILE A 3 21.59 4.80 13.94
CA ILE A 3 22.47 4.63 12.77
C ILE A 3 23.57 3.65 13.12
N VAL A 4 23.88 2.74 12.20
CA VAL A 4 25.03 1.86 12.22
C VAL A 4 25.84 2.16 10.96
N GLU A 5 27.03 2.71 11.11
CA GLU A 5 27.98 2.87 10.01
C GLU A 5 28.65 1.53 9.70
N ASP A 6 29.02 1.31 8.44
CA ASP A 6 29.63 0.06 7.96
C ASP A 6 28.89 -1.20 8.46
N GLY A 7 27.57 -1.18 8.30
CA GLY A 7 26.67 -2.22 8.80
C GLY A 7 26.44 -3.37 7.82
N ALA A 8 26.14 -4.54 8.37
CA ALA A 8 25.70 -5.72 7.64
C ALA A 8 24.33 -6.20 8.14
N ILE A 9 23.54 -6.78 7.23
CA ILE A 9 22.29 -7.47 7.52
C ILE A 9 22.41 -8.91 7.00
N ALA A 10 22.11 -9.88 7.84
CA ALA A 10 21.97 -11.27 7.43
C ALA A 10 20.52 -11.73 7.65
N ALA A 11 19.98 -12.44 6.65
CA ALA A 11 18.64 -13.00 6.70
C ALA A 11 18.66 -14.50 6.40
N ARG A 12 17.77 -15.25 7.04
CA ARG A 12 17.54 -16.68 6.81
C ARG A 12 16.06 -16.98 6.98
N ASP A 13 15.49 -17.74 6.06
CA ASP A 13 14.09 -18.17 6.09
C ASP A 13 13.09 -17.01 6.28
N GLY A 14 13.35 -15.87 5.62
CA GLY A 14 12.49 -14.68 5.68
C GLY A 14 12.62 -13.85 6.96
N LEU A 15 13.58 -14.17 7.83
CA LEU A 15 13.82 -13.47 9.10
C LEU A 15 15.22 -12.86 9.12
N ILE A 16 15.33 -11.68 9.73
CA ILE A 16 16.63 -11.07 10.04
C ILE A 16 17.26 -11.85 11.19
N VAL A 17 18.45 -12.41 10.95
CA VAL A 17 19.24 -13.13 11.96
C VAL A 17 20.40 -12.29 12.50
N TYR A 18 20.75 -11.19 11.82
CA TYR A 18 21.73 -10.20 12.26
C TYR A 18 21.46 -8.84 11.60
N ALA A 19 21.60 -7.75 12.35
CA ALA A 19 21.62 -6.38 11.85
C ALA A 19 22.49 -5.53 12.78
N GLY A 20 23.68 -5.14 12.33
CA GLY A 20 24.68 -4.48 13.17
C GLY A 20 25.99 -4.20 12.41
N PRO A 21 27.06 -3.77 13.10
CA PRO A 21 28.35 -3.49 12.48
C PRO A 21 28.92 -4.71 11.76
N GLU A 22 29.37 -4.56 10.51
CA GLU A 22 29.89 -5.70 9.73
C GLU A 22 31.05 -6.42 10.45
N ALA A 23 31.92 -5.66 11.13
CA ALA A 23 33.05 -6.19 11.89
C ALA A 23 32.64 -7.15 13.03
N ASP A 24 31.42 -7.00 13.56
CA ASP A 24 30.90 -7.83 14.65
C ASP A 24 30.05 -9.01 14.14
N MET A 25 29.84 -9.12 12.82
CA MET A 25 29.03 -10.18 12.24
C MET A 25 29.70 -11.54 12.41
N PRO A 26 29.02 -12.56 12.97
CA PRO A 26 29.56 -13.91 13.06
C PRO A 26 29.93 -14.46 11.68
N ALA A 27 31.19 -14.87 11.48
CA ALA A 27 31.70 -15.36 10.19
C ALA A 27 30.87 -16.52 9.59
N ALA A 28 30.23 -17.33 10.44
CA ALA A 28 29.35 -18.41 10.02
C ALA A 28 28.08 -17.94 9.28
N LEU A 29 27.66 -16.68 9.45
CA LEU A 29 26.52 -16.11 8.71
C LEU A 29 26.88 -15.76 7.27
N GLY A 30 28.15 -15.44 6.98
CA GLY A 30 28.64 -15.20 5.63
C GLY A 30 28.97 -16.47 4.85
N GLN A 31 29.13 -17.62 5.53
CA GLN A 31 29.43 -18.88 4.87
C GLN A 31 28.18 -19.42 4.14
N ALA A 32 28.29 -19.58 2.82
CA ALA A 32 27.22 -20.06 1.92
C ALA A 32 25.99 -19.16 1.80
N ALA A 33 26.09 -17.88 2.20
CA ALA A 33 25.06 -16.88 1.91
C ALA A 33 25.22 -16.30 0.50
N GLU A 34 24.11 -15.88 -0.10
CA GLU A 34 24.14 -14.91 -1.20
C GLU A 34 24.61 -13.56 -0.63
N ILE A 35 25.64 -12.97 -1.23
CA ILE A 35 26.22 -11.70 -0.79
C ILE A 35 25.80 -10.60 -1.76
N ILE A 36 25.21 -9.54 -1.22
CA ILE A 36 24.82 -8.35 -1.95
C ILE A 36 25.63 -7.18 -1.40
N ASP A 37 26.61 -6.70 -2.17
CA ASP A 37 27.32 -5.47 -1.84
C ASP A 37 26.40 -4.27 -2.11
N CYS A 38 26.07 -3.55 -1.05
CA CYS A 38 25.19 -2.38 -1.13
C CYS A 38 25.92 -1.10 -1.53
N GLU A 39 27.25 -1.15 -1.69
CA GLU A 39 28.15 -0.04 -2.09
C GLU A 39 27.96 1.20 -1.21
N GLY A 40 27.78 1.00 0.10
CA GLY A 40 27.57 2.08 1.07
C GLY A 40 26.20 2.79 0.97
N ARG A 41 25.22 2.23 0.24
CA ARG A 41 23.85 2.75 0.24
C ARG A 41 23.17 2.58 1.59
N TRP A 42 22.25 3.51 1.88
CA TRP A 42 21.39 3.41 3.04
C TRP A 42 20.42 2.24 2.92
N ILE A 43 20.26 1.52 4.03
CA ILE A 43 19.23 0.49 4.20
C ILE A 43 18.32 0.93 5.35
N THR A 44 17.02 0.85 5.12
CA THR A 44 15.99 1.07 6.14
C THR A 44 15.08 -0.16 6.21
N PRO A 45 14.30 -0.32 7.29
CA PRO A 45 13.15 -1.21 7.25
C PRO A 45 12.23 -0.84 6.08
N GLY A 46 11.50 -1.84 5.57
CA GLY A 46 10.43 -1.60 4.60
C GLY A 46 9.39 -0.63 5.16
N LEU A 47 8.88 0.25 4.30
CA LEU A 47 7.94 1.27 4.72
C LEU A 47 6.57 0.66 5.02
N ILE A 48 5.86 1.28 5.97
CA ILE A 48 4.53 0.84 6.41
C ILE A 48 3.57 2.00 6.28
N ASP A 49 2.48 1.79 5.54
CA ASP A 49 1.32 2.70 5.57
C ASP A 49 0.17 2.03 6.33
N CYS A 50 -0.14 2.57 7.50
CA CYS A 50 -1.14 2.01 8.40
C CYS A 50 -2.56 2.56 8.16
N HIS A 51 -2.77 3.38 7.12
CA HIS A 51 -4.06 4.00 6.89
C HIS A 51 -4.31 4.31 5.42
N THR A 52 -4.92 3.38 4.68
CA THR A 52 -5.36 3.65 3.31
C THR A 52 -6.82 3.32 3.06
N HIS A 53 -7.40 4.01 2.08
CA HIS A 53 -8.66 3.63 1.42
C HIS A 53 -8.38 3.20 -0.03
N LEU A 54 -7.37 2.35 -0.24
CA LEU A 54 -6.83 2.00 -1.56
C LEU A 54 -7.84 1.27 -2.48
N VAL A 55 -8.79 0.53 -1.88
CA VAL A 55 -9.87 -0.15 -2.59
C VAL A 55 -11.07 0.79 -2.74
N HIS A 56 -11.20 1.36 -3.94
CA HIS A 56 -12.34 2.16 -4.39
C HIS A 56 -12.52 2.03 -5.90
N ALA A 57 -13.71 2.38 -6.40
CA ALA A 57 -14.01 2.46 -7.82
C ALA A 57 -14.17 3.91 -8.27
N GLY A 58 -13.76 4.19 -9.50
CA GLY A 58 -13.80 5.53 -10.09
C GLY A 58 -12.84 6.51 -9.41
N ASN A 59 -13.03 7.79 -9.70
CA ASN A 59 -12.28 8.89 -9.10
C ASN A 59 -13.22 10.09 -8.89
N ARG A 60 -12.72 11.13 -8.21
CA ARG A 60 -13.46 12.36 -7.92
C ARG A 60 -12.86 13.58 -8.64
N ALA A 61 -12.20 13.37 -9.79
CA ALA A 61 -11.56 14.44 -10.55
C ALA A 61 -12.58 15.49 -11.03
N ASN A 62 -13.77 15.06 -11.48
CA ASN A 62 -14.83 15.98 -11.90
C ASN A 62 -15.29 16.90 -10.76
N GLU A 63 -15.41 16.38 -9.54
CA GLU A 63 -15.73 17.20 -8.37
C GLU A 63 -14.61 18.18 -8.06
N PHE A 64 -13.36 17.74 -8.17
CA PHE A 64 -12.21 18.62 -7.98
C PHE A 64 -12.21 19.77 -9.00
N GLU A 65 -12.50 19.48 -10.26
CA GLU A 65 -12.66 20.49 -11.32
C GLU A 65 -13.79 21.48 -11.02
N MET A 66 -14.98 20.99 -10.62
CA MET A 66 -16.09 21.87 -10.24
C MET A 66 -15.71 22.82 -9.10
N ARG A 67 -15.01 22.32 -8.09
CA ARG A 67 -14.54 23.16 -6.96
C ARG A 67 -13.54 24.21 -7.43
N LEU A 68 -12.63 23.87 -8.35
CA LEU A 68 -11.70 24.84 -8.94
C LEU A 68 -12.43 25.90 -9.76
N ALA A 69 -13.54 25.55 -10.41
CA ALA A 69 -14.40 26.48 -11.13
C ALA A 69 -15.30 27.35 -10.22
N GLY A 70 -15.17 27.22 -8.89
CA GLY A 70 -15.90 28.03 -7.92
C GLY A 70 -17.24 27.44 -7.46
N ALA A 71 -17.56 26.18 -7.80
CA ALA A 71 -18.78 25.54 -7.34
C ALA A 71 -18.78 25.38 -5.81
N THR A 72 -19.92 25.68 -5.19
CA THR A 72 -20.15 25.43 -3.78
C THR A 72 -20.24 23.93 -3.49
N TYR A 73 -20.04 23.56 -2.22
CA TYR A 73 -20.19 22.18 -1.78
C TYR A 73 -21.59 21.61 -2.08
N GLU A 74 -22.63 22.43 -1.94
CA GLU A 74 -24.00 22.03 -2.22
C GLU A 74 -24.22 21.73 -3.72
N GLU A 75 -23.68 22.56 -4.61
CA GLU A 75 -23.75 22.35 -6.06
C GLU A 75 -23.04 21.07 -6.50
N VAL A 76 -21.84 20.82 -5.95
CA VAL A 76 -21.10 19.57 -6.16
C VAL A 76 -21.90 18.36 -5.69
N THR A 77 -22.51 18.44 -4.52
CA THR A 77 -23.33 17.36 -3.95
C THR A 77 -24.58 17.12 -4.80
N ARG A 78 -25.24 18.19 -5.26
CA ARG A 78 -26.42 18.12 -6.14
C ARG A 78 -26.09 17.52 -7.50
N ALA A 79 -24.88 17.74 -8.00
CA ALA A 79 -24.35 17.09 -9.21
C ALA A 79 -23.96 15.61 -8.99
N GLY A 80 -24.19 15.07 -7.80
CA GLY A 80 -23.91 13.67 -7.47
C GLY A 80 -22.48 13.39 -7.03
N GLY A 81 -21.70 14.43 -6.69
CA GLY A 81 -20.35 14.33 -6.14
C GLY A 81 -20.33 13.91 -4.65
N GLY A 82 -19.21 14.18 -3.98
CA GLY A 82 -19.04 13.86 -2.56
C GLY A 82 -18.76 12.38 -2.30
N ILE A 83 -18.78 11.98 -1.03
CA ILE A 83 -18.56 10.59 -0.61
C ILE A 83 -19.58 9.61 -1.23
N VAL A 84 -20.81 10.09 -1.46
CA VAL A 84 -21.89 9.31 -2.07
C VAL A 84 -21.53 8.85 -3.48
N SER A 85 -20.75 9.62 -4.23
CA SER A 85 -20.23 9.23 -5.55
C SER A 85 -19.35 7.97 -5.47
N SER A 86 -18.39 7.95 -4.54
CA SER A 86 -17.51 6.81 -4.29
C SER A 86 -18.29 5.58 -3.82
N VAL A 87 -19.29 5.79 -2.95
CA VAL A 87 -20.17 4.70 -2.49
C VAL A 87 -20.94 4.09 -3.65
N LYS A 88 -21.57 4.91 -4.50
CA LYS A 88 -22.29 4.44 -5.69
C LYS A 88 -21.37 3.67 -6.64
N ALA A 89 -20.20 4.22 -6.93
CA ALA A 89 -19.22 3.59 -7.82
C ALA A 89 -18.74 2.24 -7.27
N LEU A 90 -18.42 2.16 -5.97
CA LEU A 90 -17.97 0.90 -5.36
C LEU A 90 -19.08 -0.16 -5.32
N ARG A 91 -20.33 0.24 -5.05
CA ARG A 91 -21.47 -0.68 -5.10
C ARG A 91 -21.69 -1.26 -6.50
N ALA A 92 -21.57 -0.43 -7.54
CA ALA A 92 -21.72 -0.85 -8.93
C ALA A 92 -20.56 -1.74 -9.44
N ALA A 93 -19.34 -1.53 -8.94
CA ALA A 93 -18.18 -2.31 -9.37
C ALA A 93 -18.21 -3.76 -8.85
N SER A 94 -17.79 -4.70 -9.68
CA SER A 94 -17.49 -6.06 -9.28
C SER A 94 -16.19 -6.12 -8.46
N LYS A 95 -15.98 -7.24 -7.75
CA LYS A 95 -14.72 -7.49 -7.02
C LYS A 95 -13.50 -7.40 -7.94
N HIS A 96 -13.58 -7.95 -9.16
CA HIS A 96 -12.47 -7.95 -10.10
C HIS A 96 -12.15 -6.55 -10.61
N GLU A 97 -13.18 -5.73 -10.87
CA GLU A 97 -12.98 -4.32 -11.27
C GLU A 97 -12.34 -3.51 -10.14
N LEU A 98 -12.74 -3.74 -8.88
CA LEU A 98 -12.10 -3.11 -7.72
C LEU A 98 -10.62 -3.44 -7.65
N VAL A 99 -10.26 -4.72 -7.80
CA VAL A 99 -8.86 -5.15 -7.81
C VAL A 99 -8.10 -4.51 -8.98
N ALA A 100 -8.63 -4.61 -10.20
CA ALA A 100 -8.00 -4.04 -11.39
C ALA A 100 -7.76 -2.52 -11.26
N GLN A 101 -8.71 -1.80 -10.67
CA GLN A 101 -8.56 -0.36 -10.43
C GLN A 101 -7.57 -0.05 -9.30
N SER A 102 -7.39 -0.94 -8.32
CA SER A 102 -6.47 -0.77 -7.19
C SER A 102 -5.01 -1.12 -7.50
N VAL A 103 -4.76 -2.07 -8.41
CA VAL A 103 -3.41 -2.50 -8.81
C VAL A 103 -2.45 -1.33 -9.14
N PRO A 104 -2.81 -0.34 -9.99
CA PRO A 104 -1.87 0.74 -10.29
C PRO A 104 -1.50 1.58 -9.08
N ARG A 105 -2.42 1.78 -8.13
CA ARG A 105 -2.14 2.49 -6.87
C ARG A 105 -1.23 1.68 -5.97
N LEU A 106 -1.50 0.36 -5.86
CA LEU A 106 -0.70 -0.54 -5.06
C LEU A 106 0.74 -0.63 -5.58
N ASN A 107 0.92 -0.78 -6.89
CA ASN A 107 2.23 -0.86 -7.51
C ASN A 107 3.05 0.42 -7.34
N ALA A 108 2.41 1.58 -7.34
CA ALA A 108 3.07 2.85 -7.05
C ALA A 108 3.63 2.85 -5.61
N LEU A 109 2.84 2.42 -4.62
CA LEU A 109 3.28 2.33 -3.23
C LEU A 109 4.43 1.30 -3.04
N ILE A 110 4.35 0.14 -3.70
CA ILE A 110 5.44 -0.85 -3.67
C ILE A 110 6.72 -0.26 -4.26
N ALA A 111 6.64 0.49 -5.36
CA ALA A 111 7.78 1.15 -5.99
C ALA A 111 8.43 2.23 -5.10
N GLU A 112 7.68 2.80 -4.16
CA GLU A 112 8.18 3.73 -3.14
C GLU A 112 8.81 3.03 -1.92
N GLY A 113 8.79 1.70 -1.88
CA GLY A 113 9.42 0.89 -0.82
C GLY A 113 8.47 0.43 0.29
N LEU A 114 7.14 0.53 0.09
CA LEU A 114 6.18 -0.03 1.04
C LEU A 114 6.15 -1.55 0.98
N THR A 115 6.31 -2.18 2.14
CA THR A 115 6.25 -3.63 2.31
C THR A 115 5.02 -4.10 3.09
N THR A 116 4.36 -3.17 3.80
CA THR A 116 3.13 -3.44 4.56
C THR A 116 2.15 -2.30 4.40
N ILE A 117 0.92 -2.60 4.00
CA ILE A 117 -0.12 -1.59 3.73
C ILE A 117 -1.43 -2.05 4.36
N GLU A 118 -1.99 -1.22 5.23
CA GLU A 118 -3.35 -1.41 5.71
C GLU A 118 -4.36 -0.88 4.70
N ILE A 119 -5.41 -1.65 4.42
CA ILE A 119 -6.48 -1.27 3.50
C ILE A 119 -7.84 -1.35 4.19
N LYS A 120 -8.50 -0.20 4.32
CA LYS A 120 -9.84 -0.08 4.89
C LYS A 120 -10.92 -0.34 3.84
N SER A 121 -12.05 -0.83 4.33
CA SER A 121 -13.33 -0.74 3.63
C SER A 121 -13.99 0.63 3.90
N GLY A 122 -15.33 0.75 3.90
CA GLY A 122 -16.05 1.97 4.28
C GLY A 122 -16.74 2.72 3.14
N TYR A 123 -16.51 2.32 1.88
CA TYR A 123 -17.25 2.83 0.73
C TYR A 123 -18.44 1.93 0.33
N GLY A 124 -18.68 0.82 1.03
CA GLY A 124 -19.80 -0.06 0.78
C GLY A 124 -21.06 0.38 1.51
N LEU A 125 -20.94 0.73 2.79
CA LEU A 125 -22.03 1.14 3.70
C LEU A 125 -23.22 0.14 3.73
N ASP A 126 -22.95 -1.12 3.41
CA ASP A 126 -23.82 -2.28 3.56
C ASP A 126 -22.95 -3.54 3.62
N PHE A 127 -23.49 -4.63 4.18
CA PHE A 127 -22.71 -5.84 4.47
C PHE A 127 -22.03 -6.43 3.22
N GLU A 128 -22.77 -6.56 2.11
CA GLU A 128 -22.24 -7.23 0.92
C GLU A 128 -21.12 -6.43 0.27
N ASN A 129 -21.24 -5.11 0.20
CA ASN A 129 -20.24 -4.26 -0.42
C ASN A 129 -19.03 -4.01 0.49
N GLU A 130 -19.21 -3.96 1.81
CA GLU A 130 -18.08 -3.94 2.76
C GLU A 130 -17.27 -5.24 2.67
N ARG A 131 -17.94 -6.40 2.68
CA ARG A 131 -17.29 -7.70 2.49
C ARG A 131 -16.61 -7.83 1.13
N LYS A 132 -17.20 -7.29 0.06
CA LYS A 132 -16.61 -7.25 -1.29
C LYS A 132 -15.28 -6.48 -1.29
N SER A 133 -15.23 -5.33 -0.63
CA SER A 133 -14.01 -4.52 -0.50
C SER A 133 -12.90 -5.26 0.25
N LEU A 134 -13.23 -5.90 1.39
CA LEU A 134 -12.26 -6.68 2.17
C LEU A 134 -11.73 -7.88 1.37
N ARG A 135 -12.58 -8.57 0.60
CA ARG A 135 -12.16 -9.65 -0.30
C ARG A 135 -11.27 -9.16 -1.45
N ALA A 136 -11.49 -7.95 -1.95
CA ALA A 136 -10.61 -7.34 -2.94
C ALA A 136 -9.24 -7.00 -2.32
N ALA A 137 -9.21 -6.42 -1.11
CA ALA A 137 -7.98 -6.15 -0.38
C ALA A 137 -7.16 -7.42 -0.13
N ARG A 138 -7.81 -8.50 0.33
CA ARG A 138 -7.15 -9.80 0.52
C ARG A 138 -6.53 -10.33 -0.78
N LEU A 139 -7.26 -10.26 -1.89
CA LEU A 139 -6.78 -10.73 -3.19
C LEU A 139 -5.57 -9.93 -3.69
N LEU A 140 -5.50 -8.63 -3.37
CA LEU A 140 -4.33 -7.81 -3.67
C LEU A 140 -3.08 -8.35 -2.96
N GLY A 141 -3.19 -8.69 -1.67
CA GLY A 141 -2.06 -9.22 -0.87
C GLY A 141 -1.64 -10.63 -1.27
N GLU A 142 -2.54 -11.43 -1.85
CA GLU A 142 -2.21 -12.77 -2.36
C GLU A 142 -1.43 -12.74 -3.69
N HIS A 143 -1.50 -11.63 -4.44
CA HIS A 143 -0.93 -11.53 -5.79
C HIS A 143 0.19 -10.50 -5.94
N HIS A 144 0.56 -9.78 -4.87
CA HIS A 144 1.63 -8.78 -4.90
C HIS A 144 2.63 -9.04 -3.75
N PRO A 145 3.90 -8.66 -3.92
CA PRO A 145 4.93 -8.86 -2.90
C PRO A 145 4.83 -7.81 -1.77
N VAL A 146 3.68 -7.76 -1.10
CA VAL A 146 3.36 -6.79 -0.04
C VAL A 146 2.42 -7.43 0.98
N THR A 147 2.60 -7.11 2.24
CA THR A 147 1.69 -7.54 3.31
C THR A 147 0.49 -6.61 3.35
N ILE A 148 -0.72 -7.19 3.30
CA ILE A 148 -2.02 -6.48 3.42
C ILE A 148 -2.86 -7.17 4.49
#